data_AF-A0A1M6K4B4-F1
#
_entry.id   AF-A0A1M6K4B4-F1
#
_cell.length_a   1.000
_cell.length_b   1.000
_cell.length_c   1.000
_cell.angle_alpha   90.00
_cell.angle_beta   90.00
_cell.angle_gamma   90.00
#
_symmetry.space_group_name_H-M   'P 1'
#
loop_
_entity.id
_entity.type
_entity.pdbx_description
1 polymer ?
#
loop_
_entity_poly.entity_id
_entity_poly.type
_entity_poly.pdbx_seq_one_letter_code
_entity_poly.pdbx_strand_id
1 'polypeptide(L)' 'MMNDDDTRRSRAMWDEMTVLHTSVSAIRKAQGKRNPSDCEANTAEYEKVVTDYVDDLERAMREAWWDRWPDPQR' A
#
# COMPACT_ATOMS: atom_id res chain seq x y z
N MET A 1 -16.46 -2.95 26.82
CA MET A 1 -15.01 -2.75 26.97
C MET A 1 -14.39 -3.21 25.66
N MET A 2 -13.80 -2.29 24.88
CA MET A 2 -12.97 -2.70 23.74
C MET A 2 -11.75 -3.42 24.30
N ASN A 3 -11.46 -4.62 23.78
CA ASN A 3 -10.37 -5.45 24.27
C ASN A 3 -9.04 -4.80 23.88
N ASP A 4 -8.09 -4.71 24.81
CA ASP A 4 -6.79 -4.04 24.57
C ASP A 4 -6.02 -4.67 23.38
N ASP A 5 -6.29 -5.94 23.10
CA ASP A 5 -5.77 -6.68 21.95
C ASP A 5 -6.30 -6.15 20.60
N ASP A 6 -7.57 -5.75 20.50
CA ASP A 6 -8.15 -5.20 19.27
C ASP A 6 -7.53 -3.83 18.94
N THR A 7 -7.23 -3.04 19.97
CA THR A 7 -6.58 -1.73 19.83
C THR A 7 -5.14 -1.88 19.35
N ARG A 8 -4.38 -2.83 19.90
CA ARG A 8 -3.00 -3.14 19.45
C ARG A 8 -2.97 -3.67 18.03
N ARG A 9 -3.86 -4.60 17.68
CA ARG A 9 -3.96 -5.15 16.33
C ARG A 9 -4.29 -4.07 15.31
N SER A 10 -5.23 -3.18 15.64
CA SER A 10 -5.57 -2.04 14.80
C SER A 10 -4.36 -1.15 14.56
N ARG A 11 -3.62 -0.78 15.62
CA ARG A 11 -2.40 0.03 15.50
C ARG A 11 -1.34 -0.64 14.61
N ALA A 12 -1.10 -1.94 14.78
CA ALA A 12 -0.14 -2.66 13.95
C ALA A 12 -0.53 -2.64 12.46
N MET A 13 -1.81 -2.82 12.14
CA MET A 13 -2.30 -2.71 10.76
C MET A 13 -2.13 -1.30 10.18
N TRP A 14 -2.35 -0.25 10.99
CA TRP A 14 -2.11 1.14 10.57
C TRP A 14 -0.63 1.40 10.28
N ASP A 15 0.28 0.85 11.08
CA ASP A 15 1.72 0.97 10.86
C ASP A 15 2.14 0.24 9.57
N GLU A 16 1.66 -0.99 9.35
CA GLU A 16 1.91 -1.74 8.12
C GLU A 16 1.41 -1.00 6.87
N MET A 17 0.18 -0.45 6.93
CA MET A 17 -0.40 0.30 5.82
C MET A 17 0.38 1.60 5.54
N THR A 18 0.86 2.27 6.59
CA THR A 18 1.68 3.48 6.47
C THR A 18 3.03 3.19 5.82
N VAL A 19 3.67 2.09 6.21
CA VAL A 19 4.95 1.66 5.61
C VAL A 19 4.75 1.30 4.14
N LEU A 20 3.67 0.56 3.81
CA LEU A 20 3.35 0.20 2.44
C LEU A 20 3.12 1.44 1.56
N HIS A 21 2.25 2.35 2.02
CA HIS A 21 1.97 3.62 1.34
C HIS A 21 3.25 4.42 1.09
N THR A 22 4.09 4.57 2.12
CA THR A 22 5.34 5.32 2.04
C THR A 22 6.33 4.69 1.05
N SER A 23 6.44 3.36 1.07
CA SER A 23 7.35 2.60 0.21
C SER A 23 6.94 2.69 -1.26
N VAL A 24 5.66 2.45 -1.57
CA VAL A 24 5.16 2.56 -2.95
C VAL A 24 5.31 3.98 -3.48
N SER A 25 4.99 4.99 -2.66
CA SER A 25 5.19 6.39 -3.02
C SER A 25 6.65 6.72 -3.36
N ALA A 26 7.61 6.24 -2.55
CA ALA A 26 9.03 6.47 -2.77
C ALA A 26 9.53 5.78 -4.06
N ILE A 27 9.12 4.53 -4.30
CA ILE A 27 9.51 3.77 -5.50
C ILE A 27 8.97 4.46 -6.76
N ARG A 28 7.71 4.89 -6.75
CA ARG A 28 7.12 5.62 -7.89
C ARG A 28 7.88 6.90 -8.19
N LYS A 29 8.25 7.68 -7.16
CA LYS A 29 9.10 8.87 -7.34
C LYS A 29 10.46 8.53 -7.95
N ALA A 30 11.12 7.47 -7.48
CA ALA A 30 12.39 7.01 -8.05
C ALA A 30 12.27 6.58 -9.53
N GLN A 31 11.09 6.10 -9.94
CA GLN A 31 10.77 5.76 -11.32
C GLN A 31 10.30 6.96 -12.16
N GLY A 32 10.24 8.17 -11.60
CA GLY A 32 9.71 9.36 -12.28
C GLY A 32 8.19 9.34 -12.48
N LYS A 33 7.46 8.48 -11.76
CA LYS A 33 5.99 8.42 -11.78
C LYS A 33 5.40 9.38 -10.75
N ARG A 34 4.27 9.99 -11.09
CA ARG A 34 3.47 10.82 -10.16
C ARG A 34 2.73 9.94 -9.16
N ASN A 35 2.51 10.49 -7.97
CA ASN A 35 1.61 9.95 -6.96
C ASN A 35 0.28 10.72 -6.99
N PRO A 36 -0.80 10.19 -6.41
CA PRO A 36 -2.07 10.90 -6.32
C PRO A 36 -1.93 12.30 -5.69
N SER A 37 -1.05 12.44 -4.69
CA SER A 37 -0.75 13.72 -4.02
C SER A 37 -0.03 14.75 -4.90
N ASP A 38 0.52 14.33 -6.04
CA ASP A 38 1.16 15.21 -7.00
C ASP A 38 0.14 15.79 -8.01
N CYS A 39 -1.13 15.39 -7.98
CA CYS A 39 -2.17 15.74 -8.95
C CYS A 39 -3.33 16.52 -8.32
N GLU A 40 -4.00 17.37 -9.09
CA GLU A 40 -5.24 18.02 -8.64
C GLU A 40 -6.39 17.02 -8.56
N ALA A 41 -7.07 16.97 -7.41
CA ALA A 41 -8.20 16.09 -7.19
C ALA A 41 -9.35 16.34 -8.20
N ASN A 42 -10.11 15.28 -8.50
CA ASN A 42 -11.26 15.31 -9.43
C ASN A 42 -10.89 15.66 -10.89
N THR A 43 -9.65 15.42 -11.29
CA THR A 43 -9.22 15.49 -12.68
C THR A 43 -9.07 14.09 -13.28
N ALA A 44 -9.20 13.98 -14.60
CA ALA A 44 -8.94 12.71 -15.30
C ALA A 44 -7.48 12.23 -15.13
N GLU A 45 -6.54 13.16 -14.93
CA GLU A 45 -5.15 12.83 -14.60
C GLU A 45 -5.07 12.17 -13.22
N TYR A 46 -5.72 12.74 -12.21
CA TYR A 46 -5.76 12.17 -10.87
C TYR A 46 -6.38 10.77 -10.87
N GLU A 47 -7.51 10.58 -11.57
CA GLU A 47 -8.17 9.27 -11.68
C GLU A 47 -7.22 8.22 -12.25
N LYS A 48 -6.54 8.55 -13.35
CA LYS A 48 -5.54 7.66 -13.95
C LYS A 48 -4.39 7.33 -12.98
N VAL A 49 -3.84 8.36 -12.33
CA VAL A 49 -2.71 8.18 -11.40
C VAL A 49 -3.12 7.36 -10.18
N VAL A 50 -4.35 7.51 -9.70
CA VAL A 50 -4.91 6.69 -8.61
C VAL A 50 -5.05 5.25 -9.04
N THR A 51 -5.60 4.97 -10.23
CA THR A 51 -5.69 3.59 -10.73
C THR A 51 -4.30 2.93 -10.78
N ASP A 52 -3.32 3.60 -11.39
CA ASP A 52 -1.95 3.08 -11.46
C ASP A 52 -1.31 2.90 -10.05
N TYR A 53 -1.66 3.76 -9.10
CA TYR A 53 -1.14 3.71 -7.73
C TYR A 53 -1.75 2.55 -6.93
N VAL A 54 -3.05 2.29 -7.10
CA VAL A 54 -3.75 1.16 -6.49
C VAL A 54 -3.20 -0.15 -7.04
N ASP A 55 -2.96 -0.25 -8.35
CA ASP A 55 -2.35 -1.44 -8.95
C ASP A 55 -0.94 -1.71 -8.38
N ASP A 56 -0.14 -0.67 -8.16
CA ASP A 56 1.18 -0.80 -7.53
C ASP A 56 1.08 -1.28 -6.07
N LEU A 57 0.08 -0.81 -5.31
CA LEU A 57 -0.19 -1.27 -3.94
C LEU A 57 -0.63 -2.73 -3.91
N GLU A 58 -1.58 -3.12 -4.77
CA GLU A 58 -2.07 -4.50 -4.84
C GLU A 58 -0.95 -5.47 -5.24
N ARG A 59 -0.09 -5.07 -6.19
CA ARG A 59 1.10 -5.86 -6.56
C ARG A 59 2.04 -6.02 -5.38
N ALA A 60 2.36 -4.94 -4.66
CA ALA A 60 3.23 -5.01 -3.49
C ALA A 60 2.66 -5.89 -2.37
N MET A 61 1.35 -5.81 -2.11
CA MET A 61 0.67 -6.68 -1.15
C MET A 61 0.73 -8.15 -1.57
N ARG A 62 0.49 -8.44 -2.85
CA ARG A 62 0.55 -9.81 -3.39
C ARG A 62 1.93 -10.42 -3.25
N GLU A 63 2.99 -9.66 -3.58
CA GLU A 63 4.38 -10.10 -3.44
C GLU A 63 4.73 -10.36 -1.97
N ALA A 64 4.36 -9.44 -1.07
CA ALA A 64 4.57 -9.61 0.37
C ALA A 64 3.80 -10.81 0.96
N TRP A 65 2.62 -11.13 0.43
CA TRP A 65 1.84 -12.29 0.86
C TRP A 65 2.38 -13.61 0.31
N TRP A 66 2.95 -13.60 -0.89
CA TRP A 66 3.63 -14.77 -1.46
C TRP A 66 4.84 -15.20 -0.61
N ASP A 67 5.61 -14.25 -0.09
CA ASP A 67 6.72 -14.52 0.81
C ASP A 67 6.30 -14.99 2.22
N ARG A 68 5.02 -14.82 2.59
CA ARG A 68 4.49 -15.14 3.93
C ARG A 68 3.87 -16.53 4.03
N TRP A 69 3.56 -17.20 2.92
CA TRP A 69 3.09 -18.59 2.96
C TRP A 69 4.29 -19.56 2.96
N PRO A 70 4.41 -20.47 3.94
CA PRO A 70 5.28 -21.62 3.75
C PRO A 70 4.71 -22.42 2.60
N ASP A 71 5.54 -22.69 1.60
CA ASP A 71 5.28 -23.73 0.62
C ASP A 71 4.87 -25.01 1.38
N PRO A 72 3.65 -25.55 1.20
CA PRO A 72 3.25 -26.77 1.88
C PRO A 72 4.02 -28.02 1.40
N GLN A 73 5.03 -27.87 0.54
CA GLN A 73 5.83 -28.97 -0.03
C GLN A 73 7.35 -28.94 0.29
N ARG A 74 7.82 -28.25 1.34
CA ARG A 74 9.21 -28.37 1.81
C ARG A 74 9.37 -29.11 3.12
#